data_AF-A0A9C9G5G9-F1
#
_entry.id   AF-A0A9C9G5G9-F1
#
_cell.length_a   1.000
_cell.length_b   1.000
_cell.length_c   1.000
_cell.angle_alpha   90.00
_cell.angle_beta   90.00
_cell.angle_gamma   90.00
#
_symmetry.space_group_name_H-M   'P 1'
#
loop_
_entity.id
_entity.type
_entity.pdbx_description
1 polymer ?
#
loop_
_entity_poly.entity_id
_entity_poly.type
_entity_poly.pdbx_seq_one_letter_code
_entity_poly.pdbx_strand_id
1 'polypeptide(L)'
;MKISREGYRVILLLLAISIALATFVHIYTAIPLWLLIVVIGFIYRDPDREIPSIPLAIICPVDGVITSIAEDHDPYMDRQALRISMRMNLLGSYSIRSPIEGKMQQKILFFEGESSAGGMQHNATYASTWIRTDEGDDIVMLLQKEGNWKPLHCYIQSGERVGQGRRCGY
;
A
#
# COMPACT_ATOMS: atom_id res chain seq x y z
N MET A 1 15.54 7.97 9.16
CA MET A 1 14.46 6.97 9.03
C MET A 1 13.15 7.68 9.29
N LYS A 2 12.35 7.95 8.25
CA LYS A 2 11.05 8.63 8.41
C LYS A 2 10.00 7.58 8.79
N ILE A 3 9.16 7.90 9.76
CA ILE A 3 8.00 7.07 10.13
C ILE A 3 6.78 7.67 9.42
N SER A 4 5.91 6.82 8.90
CA SER A 4 4.68 7.32 8.27
C SER A 4 3.78 8.04 9.28
N ARG A 5 3.00 9.01 8.82
CA ARG A 5 2.13 9.83 9.70
C ARG A 5 1.11 8.98 10.45
N GLU A 6 0.71 7.86 9.88
CA GLU A 6 -0.24 6.90 10.45
C GLU A 6 0.37 6.14 11.64
N GLY A 7 1.65 5.79 11.55
CA GLY A 7 2.37 5.12 12.62
C GLY A 7 2.49 5.98 13.88
N TYR A 8 2.65 7.30 13.73
CA TYR A 8 2.83 8.20 14.88
C TYR A 8 1.66 8.17 15.86
N ARG A 9 0.41 8.14 15.38
CA ARG A 9 -0.77 8.12 16.28
C ARG A 9 -0.82 6.87 17.13
N VAL A 10 -0.55 5.72 16.51
CA VAL A 10 -0.54 4.42 17.20
C VAL A 10 0.63 4.34 18.19
N ILE A 11 1.81 4.80 17.77
CA ILE A 11 3.01 4.83 18.63
C ILE A 11 2.79 5.74 19.84
N LEU A 12 2.24 6.95 19.65
CA LEU A 12 1.98 7.88 20.77
C LEU A 12 0.99 7.30 21.78
N LEU A 13 -0.09 6.68 21.29
CA LEU A 13 -1.10 6.07 22.15
C LEU A 13 -0.49 4.92 22.96
N LEU A 14 0.27 4.03 22.32
CA LEU A 14 0.94 2.93 23.01
C LEU A 14 1.99 3.42 24.01
N LEU A 15 2.72 4.48 23.68
CA LEU A 15 3.70 5.08 24.57
C LEU A 15 3.04 5.68 25.81
N ALA A 16 1.89 6.35 25.66
CA ALA A 16 1.11 6.87 26.78
C ALA A 16 0.60 5.73 27.70
N ILE A 17 0.08 4.64 27.12
CA ILE A 17 -0.36 3.46 27.88
C ILE A 17 0.82 2.80 28.60
N SER A 18 1.97 2.67 27.92
CA SER A 18 3.18 2.08 28.49
C SER A 18 3.68 2.86 29.70
N ILE A 19 3.70 4.20 29.61
CA ILE A 19 4.08 5.06 30.74
C ILE A 19 3.08 4.91 31.89
N ALA A 20 1.78 4.93 31.62
CA ALA A 20 0.75 4.77 32.66
C ALA A 20 0.87 3.42 33.38
N LEU A 21 1.09 2.31 32.66
CA LEU A 21 1.30 0.99 33.27
C LEU A 21 2.57 0.94 34.13
N ALA A 22 3.65 1.56 33.65
CA ALA A 22 4.90 1.64 34.37
C ALA A 22 4.77 2.42 35.69
N THR A 23 3.96 3.48 35.73
CA THR A 23 3.76 4.32 36.92
C THR A 23 2.72 3.76 37.91
N PHE A 24 1.62 3.19 37.42
CA PHE A 24 0.49 2.78 38.27
C PHE A 24 0.49 1.30 38.67
N VAL A 25 1.23 0.43 37.96
CA VAL A 25 1.22 -1.02 38.22
C VAL A 25 2.61 -1.52 38.58
N HIS A 26 3.49 -1.66 37.59
CA HIS A 26 4.85 -2.13 37.77
C HIS A 26 5.64 -1.97 36.48
N ILE A 27 6.92 -1.61 36.55
CA ILE A 27 7.76 -1.38 35.35
C ILE A 27 7.82 -2.59 34.39
N TYR A 28 7.71 -3.82 34.91
CA TYR A 28 7.78 -5.04 34.10
C TYR A 28 6.57 -5.26 33.20
N THR A 29 5.40 -4.70 33.54
CA THR A 29 4.19 -4.82 32.70
C THR A 29 4.29 -3.99 31.42
N ALA A 30 5.19 -2.99 31.39
CA ALA A 30 5.43 -2.15 30.23
C ALA A 30 6.32 -2.82 29.16
N ILE A 31 7.12 -3.84 29.50
CA ILE A 31 8.04 -4.53 28.58
C ILE A 31 7.37 -5.00 27.27
N PRO A 32 6.23 -5.73 27.30
CA PRO A 32 5.57 -6.15 26.06
C PRO A 32 5.06 -4.97 25.21
N LEU A 33 4.66 -3.86 25.85
CA LEU A 33 4.25 -2.65 25.13
C LEU A 33 5.43 -1.96 24.44
N TRP A 34 6.59 -1.90 25.09
CA TRP A 34 7.82 -1.39 24.47
C TRP A 34 8.24 -2.22 23.26
N LEU A 35 8.17 -3.56 23.35
CA LEU A 35 8.41 -4.46 22.23
C LEU A 35 7.44 -4.17 21.08
N LEU A 36 6.14 -4.02 21.39
CA LEU A 36 5.12 -3.72 20.40
C LEU A 36 5.36 -2.37 19.70
N ILE A 37 5.78 -1.34 20.44
CA ILE A 37 6.14 -0.03 19.87
C ILE A 37 7.29 -0.17 18.86
N VAL A 38 8.32 -0.96 19.18
CA VAL A 38 9.45 -1.21 18.28
C VAL A 38 8.98 -1.93 17.01
N VAL A 39 8.15 -2.98 17.14
CA VAL A 39 7.59 -3.72 16.00
C VAL A 39 6.74 -2.81 15.10
N ILE A 40 5.88 -1.97 15.69
CA ILE A 40 5.04 -1.02 14.94
C ILE A 40 5.92 0.04 14.26
N GLY A 41 6.92 0.57 14.94
CA GLY A 41 7.88 1.50 14.35
C GLY A 41 8.64 0.92 13.17
N PHE A 42 8.96 -0.38 13.21
CA PHE A 42 9.59 -1.09 12.11
C PHE A 42 8.65 -1.26 10.91
N ILE A 43 7.38 -1.62 11.16
CA ILE A 43 6.34 -1.80 10.13
C ILE A 43 5.99 -0.49 9.40
N TYR A 44 5.89 0.62 10.13
CA TYR A 44 5.55 1.94 9.57
C TYR A 44 6.78 2.74 9.10
N ARG A 45 7.94 2.10 9.01
CA ARG A 45 9.13 2.68 8.44
C ARG A 45 8.87 3.06 6.97
N ASP A 46 9.15 4.30 6.62
CA ASP A 46 9.18 4.77 5.24
C ASP A 46 10.64 5.05 4.86
N PRO A 47 11.37 4.07 4.30
CA PRO A 47 12.73 4.31 3.82
C PRO A 47 12.69 5.30 2.66
N ASP A 48 13.59 6.30 2.70
CA ASP A 48 13.77 7.19 1.56
C ASP A 48 14.23 6.34 0.36
N ARG A 49 13.57 6.52 -0.79
CA ARG A 49 13.90 5.84 -2.04
C ARG A 49 14.39 6.84 -3.05
N GLU A 50 15.50 6.52 -3.70
CA GLU A 50 15.91 7.21 -4.91
C GLU A 50 15.04 6.70 -6.05
N ILE A 51 14.28 7.62 -6.65
CA ILE A 51 13.43 7.32 -7.79
C ILE A 51 14.29 7.56 -9.04
N PRO A 52 14.52 6.53 -9.88
CA PRO A 52 15.32 6.71 -11.08
C PRO A 52 14.63 7.70 -12.02
N SER A 53 15.36 8.73 -12.48
CA SER A 53 14.84 9.75 -13.40
C SER A 53 14.86 9.27 -14.85
N ILE A 54 14.24 8.11 -15.10
CA ILE A 54 14.12 7.53 -16.43
C ILE A 54 12.73 7.85 -16.96
N PRO A 55 12.60 8.62 -18.06
CA PRO A 55 11.30 8.96 -18.63
C PRO A 55 10.58 7.67 -19.06
N LEU A 56 9.26 7.65 -18.89
CA LEU A 56 8.39 6.51 -19.24
C LEU A 56 8.69 5.18 -18.53
N ALA A 57 9.67 5.14 -17.62
CA ALA A 57 9.98 3.92 -16.90
C ALA A 57 8.89 3.57 -15.89
N ILE A 58 8.43 2.33 -15.94
CA ILE A 58 7.58 1.76 -14.89
C ILE A 58 8.49 1.35 -13.74
N ILE A 59 8.34 2.00 -12.60
CA ILE A 59 9.06 1.64 -11.38
C ILE A 59 8.22 0.68 -10.54
N CYS A 60 8.92 -0.04 -9.67
CA CYS A 60 8.26 -0.96 -8.76
C CYS A 60 7.42 -0.17 -7.72
N PRO A 61 6.10 -0.44 -7.60
CA PRO A 61 5.23 0.31 -6.71
C PRO A 61 5.42 -0.04 -5.23
N VAL A 62 5.93 -1.25 -4.93
CA VAL A 62 6.03 -1.81 -3.57
C VAL A 62 7.30 -2.62 -3.40
N ASP A 63 7.76 -2.80 -2.16
CA ASP A 63 8.81 -3.78 -1.90
C ASP A 63 8.26 -5.19 -1.91
N GLY A 64 8.74 -5.99 -2.86
CA GLY A 64 8.35 -7.36 -2.95
C GLY A 64 9.22 -8.16 -3.89
N VAL A 65 8.83 -9.42 -4.04
CA VAL A 65 9.42 -10.33 -5.02
C VAL A 65 8.41 -10.52 -6.14
N ILE A 66 8.88 -10.45 -7.38
CA ILE A 66 8.06 -10.78 -8.55
C ILE A 66 7.74 -12.28 -8.49
N THR A 67 6.45 -12.61 -8.48
CA THR A 67 5.97 -14.00 -8.43
C THR A 67 5.59 -14.53 -9.79
N SER A 68 5.15 -13.66 -10.70
CA SER A 68 4.74 -14.04 -12.06
C SER A 68 4.84 -12.85 -13.01
N ILE A 69 5.19 -13.14 -14.26
CA ILE A 69 5.11 -12.23 -15.40
C ILE A 69 4.41 -13.02 -16.51
N ALA A 70 3.21 -12.60 -16.89
CA ALA A 70 2.43 -13.28 -17.91
C ALA A 70 1.54 -12.29 -18.66
N GLU A 71 1.30 -12.55 -19.94
CA GLU A 71 0.21 -11.89 -20.66
C GLU A 71 -1.11 -12.46 -20.14
N ASP A 72 -2.02 -11.59 -19.72
CA ASP A 72 -3.36 -11.96 -19.26
C ASP A 72 -4.38 -10.93 -19.73
N HIS A 73 -5.64 -11.30 -19.67
CA HIS A 73 -6.75 -10.39 -19.93
C HIS A 73 -6.96 -9.47 -18.72
N ASP A 74 -6.94 -8.16 -18.96
CA ASP A 74 -7.24 -7.12 -17.99
C ASP A 74 -8.76 -6.90 -17.91
N PRO A 75 -9.44 -7.34 -16.84
CA PRO A 75 -10.89 -7.22 -16.72
C PRO A 75 -11.36 -5.78 -16.47
N TYR A 76 -10.46 -4.85 -16.14
CA TYR A 76 -10.81 -3.46 -15.91
C TYR A 76 -10.89 -2.66 -17.21
N MET A 77 -10.15 -3.09 -18.24
CA MET A 77 -10.09 -2.45 -19.55
C MET A 77 -10.55 -3.33 -20.70
N ASP A 78 -10.90 -4.59 -20.43
CA ASP A 78 -11.33 -5.57 -21.42
C ASP A 78 -10.31 -5.73 -22.57
N ARG A 79 -9.02 -5.90 -22.23
CA ARG A 79 -7.92 -6.01 -23.21
C ARG A 79 -6.85 -7.01 -22.78
N GLN A 80 -6.03 -7.48 -23.72
CA GLN A 80 -4.80 -8.23 -23.35
C GLN A 80 -3.73 -7.26 -22.82
N ALA A 81 -3.11 -7.61 -21.70
CA ALA A 81 -2.09 -6.81 -21.05
C ALA A 81 -1.00 -7.69 -20.40
N LEU A 82 0.18 -7.11 -20.20
CA LEU A 82 1.24 -7.76 -19.44
C LEU A 82 0.95 -7.62 -17.93
N ARG A 83 0.64 -8.73 -17.27
CA ARG A 83 0.46 -8.78 -15.82
C ARG A 83 1.76 -9.14 -15.12
N ILE A 84 2.23 -8.22 -14.27
CA ILE A 84 3.36 -8.43 -13.36
C ILE A 84 2.81 -8.57 -11.95
N SER A 85 2.85 -9.79 -11.41
CA SER A 85 2.41 -10.09 -10.05
C SER A 85 3.58 -10.05 -9.08
N MET A 86 3.35 -9.44 -7.92
CA MET A 86 4.38 -9.25 -6.90
C MET A 86 3.83 -9.60 -5.53
N ARG A 87 4.66 -10.20 -4.68
CA ARG A 87 4.33 -10.47 -3.28
C ARG A 87 5.16 -9.57 -2.38
N MET A 88 4.49 -8.76 -1.57
CA MET A 88 5.14 -7.93 -0.56
C MET A 88 5.62 -8.78 0.62
N ASN A 89 6.76 -8.41 1.21
CA ASN A 89 7.24 -9.06 2.42
C ASN A 89 6.37 -8.65 3.63
N LEU A 90 6.08 -9.61 4.52
CA LEU A 90 5.27 -9.38 5.73
C LEU A 90 5.90 -8.35 6.68
N LEU A 91 7.23 -8.27 6.68
CA LEU A 91 8.01 -7.31 7.47
C LEU A 91 8.54 -6.14 6.62
N GLY A 92 8.03 -5.97 5.40
CA GLY A 92 8.40 -4.87 4.51
C GLY A 92 7.78 -3.53 4.94
N SER A 93 8.23 -2.42 4.33
CA SER A 93 7.55 -1.14 4.52
C SER A 93 6.17 -1.18 3.87
N TYR A 94 5.13 -0.90 4.67
CA TYR A 94 3.76 -0.77 4.20
C TYR A 94 3.56 0.59 3.56
N SER A 95 4.25 0.83 2.45
CA SER A 95 4.14 2.06 1.66
C SER A 95 3.98 1.68 0.21
N ILE A 96 2.90 2.14 -0.40
CA ILE A 96 2.61 1.92 -1.81
C ILE A 96 2.91 3.23 -2.55
N ARG A 97 3.60 3.12 -3.68
CA ARG A 97 4.00 4.24 -4.54
C ARG A 97 3.40 4.09 -5.91
N SER A 98 3.26 5.22 -6.60
CA SER A 98 2.84 5.23 -7.99
C SER A 98 3.92 4.61 -8.88
N PRO A 99 3.61 3.59 -9.70
CA PRO A 99 4.57 2.97 -10.59
C PRO A 99 5.01 3.89 -11.73
N ILE A 100 4.21 4.89 -12.07
CA ILE A 100 4.45 5.81 -13.17
C ILE A 100 3.82 7.18 -12.87
N GLU A 101 4.25 8.21 -13.59
CA GLU A 101 3.56 9.50 -13.58
C GLU A 101 2.36 9.50 -14.53
N GLY A 102 1.33 10.26 -14.19
CA GLY A 102 0.15 10.37 -15.03
C GLY A 102 -1.06 10.88 -14.27
N LYS A 103 -2.20 10.88 -14.95
CA LYS A 103 -3.49 11.26 -14.37
C LYS A 103 -4.20 10.01 -13.84
N MET A 104 -4.63 10.06 -12.58
CA MET A 104 -5.45 8.99 -12.03
C MET A 104 -6.85 9.09 -12.62
N GLN A 105 -7.25 8.09 -13.40
CA GLN A 105 -8.54 8.10 -14.08
C GLN A 105 -9.63 7.58 -13.15
N GLN A 106 -9.36 6.44 -12.52
CA GLN A 106 -10.32 5.77 -11.68
C GLN A 106 -9.63 5.04 -10.53
N LYS A 107 -10.30 5.07 -9.38
CA LYS A 107 -9.97 4.29 -8.20
C LYS A 107 -11.19 3.49 -7.82
N ILE A 108 -11.00 2.18 -7.63
CA ILE A 108 -12.05 1.29 -7.15
C ILE A 108 -11.52 0.55 -5.93
N LEU A 109 -12.23 0.66 -4.82
CA LEU A 109 -11.98 -0.08 -3.59
C LEU A 109 -13.11 -1.08 -3.43
N PHE A 110 -12.76 -2.37 -3.37
CA PHE A 110 -13.69 -3.45 -3.09
C PHE A 110 -13.33 -4.08 -1.75
N PHE A 111 -14.32 -4.24 -0.89
CA PHE A 111 -14.16 -4.94 0.38
C PHE A 111 -14.52 -6.42 0.25
N GLU A 112 -13.90 -7.25 1.09
CA GLU A 112 -14.19 -8.67 1.16
C GLU A 112 -15.70 -8.91 1.37
N GLY A 113 -16.32 -9.69 0.47
CA GLY A 113 -17.76 -9.96 0.50
C GLY A 113 -18.65 -8.99 -0.30
N GLU A 114 -18.10 -7.94 -0.90
CA GLU A 114 -18.84 -7.11 -1.86
C GLU A 114 -18.80 -7.73 -3.26
N SER A 115 -19.99 -7.97 -3.83
CA SER A 115 -20.12 -8.35 -5.24
C SER A 115 -19.83 -7.13 -6.12
N SER A 116 -18.79 -7.22 -6.95
CA SER A 116 -18.58 -6.24 -8.01
C SER A 116 -19.67 -6.35 -9.09
N ALA A 117 -19.98 -5.23 -9.75
CA ALA A 117 -20.80 -5.21 -10.95
C ALA A 117 -20.08 -6.00 -12.06
N GLY A 118 -20.39 -7.29 -12.17
CA GLY A 118 -19.65 -8.26 -12.98
C GLY A 118 -19.63 -9.68 -12.40
N GLY A 119 -20.10 -9.87 -11.17
CA GLY A 119 -20.28 -11.21 -10.58
C GLY A 119 -19.01 -11.86 -10.04
N MET A 120 -17.90 -11.12 -9.96
CA MET A 120 -16.65 -11.61 -9.40
C MET A 120 -16.71 -11.51 -7.86
N GLN A 121 -16.87 -12.65 -7.19
CA GLN A 121 -16.76 -12.72 -5.74
C GLN A 121 -15.30 -12.57 -5.33
N HIS A 122 -15.06 -11.50 -4.57
CA HIS A 122 -13.75 -11.09 -4.12
C HIS A 122 -13.59 -11.60 -2.66
N ASN A 123 -12.86 -12.70 -2.49
CA ASN A 123 -12.59 -13.34 -1.19
C ASN A 123 -11.57 -12.59 -0.32
N ALA A 124 -11.21 -11.36 -0.71
CA ALA A 124 -10.22 -10.52 -0.06
C ALA A 124 -10.59 -9.05 -0.26
N THR A 125 -9.84 -8.13 0.36
CA THR A 125 -9.98 -6.70 0.06
C THR A 125 -9.05 -6.34 -1.10
N TYR A 126 -9.55 -5.63 -2.11
CA TYR A 126 -8.79 -5.24 -3.29
C TYR A 126 -8.91 -3.72 -3.53
N ALA A 127 -7.80 -3.05 -3.83
CA ALA A 127 -7.84 -1.72 -4.44
C ALA A 127 -7.28 -1.78 -5.85
N SER A 128 -8.01 -1.21 -6.79
CA SER A 128 -7.55 -0.96 -8.14
C SER A 128 -7.38 0.55 -8.35
N THR A 129 -6.28 0.92 -8.98
CA THR A 129 -6.06 2.29 -9.45
C THR A 129 -5.61 2.25 -10.89
N TRP A 130 -6.33 2.97 -11.75
CA TRP A 130 -5.96 3.18 -13.13
C TRP A 130 -5.32 4.56 -13.29
N ILE A 131 -4.09 4.55 -13.81
CA ILE A 131 -3.31 5.73 -14.14
C ILE A 131 -3.13 5.74 -15.66
N ARG A 132 -3.39 6.90 -16.27
CA ARG A 132 -3.11 7.14 -17.68
C ARG A 132 -1.96 8.13 -17.83
N THR A 133 -0.94 7.76 -18.59
CA THR A 133 0.21 8.62 -18.88
C THR A 133 -0.15 9.71 -19.90
N ASP A 134 0.74 10.68 -20.09
CA ASP A 134 0.52 11.74 -21.08
C ASP A 134 0.74 11.23 -22.52
N GLU A 135 1.52 10.15 -22.66
CA GLU A 135 1.77 9.43 -23.89
C GLU A 135 0.59 8.53 -24.29
N GLY A 136 -0.39 8.39 -23.41
CA GLY A 136 -1.63 7.67 -23.67
C GLY A 136 -1.61 6.21 -23.21
N ASP A 137 -0.56 5.77 -22.51
CA ASP A 137 -0.45 4.44 -21.94
C ASP A 137 -1.33 4.31 -20.69
N ASP A 138 -1.94 3.14 -20.53
CA ASP A 138 -2.83 2.84 -19.42
C ASP A 138 -2.20 1.79 -18.50
N ILE A 139 -2.03 2.14 -17.23
CA ILE A 139 -1.46 1.29 -16.19
C ILE A 139 -2.51 1.05 -15.12
N VAL A 140 -2.85 -0.22 -14.90
CA VAL A 140 -3.75 -0.65 -13.83
C VAL A 140 -2.90 -1.29 -12.73
N MET A 141 -2.94 -0.69 -11.55
CA MET A 141 -2.32 -1.26 -10.35
C MET A 141 -3.40 -1.91 -9.49
N LEU A 142 -3.19 -3.18 -9.18
CA LEU A 142 -4.06 -3.98 -8.32
C LEU A 142 -3.33 -4.34 -7.04
N LEU A 143 -3.96 -4.00 -5.92
CA LEU A 143 -3.47 -4.26 -4.58
C LEU A 143 -4.46 -5.22 -3.93
N GLN A 144 -4.04 -6.47 -3.79
CA GLN A 144 -4.80 -7.47 -3.06
C GLN A 144 -4.24 -7.61 -1.65
N LYS A 145 -5.13 -7.57 -0.67
CA LYS A 145 -4.79 -7.79 0.73
C LYS A 145 -5.50 -9.02 1.25
N GLU A 146 -4.73 -10.01 1.69
CA GLU A 146 -5.24 -11.17 2.41
C GLU A 146 -5.42 -10.82 3.91
N GLY A 147 -6.62 -11.08 4.44
CA GLY A 147 -6.96 -10.90 5.85
C GLY A 147 -7.39 -9.49 6.26
N ASN A 148 -7.92 -9.37 7.48
CA ASN A 148 -8.73 -8.22 7.91
C ASN A 148 -7.98 -7.15 8.74
N TRP A 149 -6.65 -7.25 8.90
CA TRP A 149 -5.97 -6.55 10.00
C TRP A 149 -5.63 -5.06 9.80
N LYS A 150 -5.63 -4.52 8.58
CA LYS A 150 -5.40 -3.08 8.30
C LYS A 150 -6.19 -2.60 7.08
N PRO A 151 -6.76 -1.38 7.12
CA PRO A 151 -7.41 -0.82 5.95
C PRO A 151 -6.36 -0.48 4.88
N LEU A 152 -6.63 -0.87 3.64
CA LEU A 152 -5.89 -0.43 2.47
C LEU A 152 -6.32 1.02 2.17
N HIS A 153 -5.37 1.94 2.13
CA HIS A 153 -5.70 3.35 1.90
C HIS A 153 -4.90 3.91 0.73
N CYS A 154 -5.60 4.51 -0.22
CA CYS A 154 -4.98 5.26 -1.32
C CYS A 154 -5.38 6.73 -1.18
N TYR A 155 -4.41 7.62 -1.04
CA TYR A 155 -4.63 9.05 -0.81
C TYR A 155 -5.05 9.81 -2.07
N ILE A 156 -4.72 9.27 -3.24
CA ILE A 156 -4.91 9.95 -4.53
C ILE A 156 -6.38 9.83 -4.93
N GLN A 157 -6.93 10.93 -5.46
CA GLN A 157 -8.31 10.99 -5.95
C GLN A 157 -8.41 10.93 -7.48
N SER A 158 -9.54 10.46 -7.99
CA SER A 158 -9.82 10.43 -9.43
C SER A 158 -9.73 11.85 -10.00
N GLY A 159 -8.98 12.01 -11.08
CA GLY A 159 -8.68 13.28 -11.72
C GLY A 159 -7.38 13.94 -11.27
N GLU A 160 -6.79 13.53 -10.13
CA GLU A 160 -5.52 14.08 -9.65
C GLU A 160 -4.34 13.53 -10.46
N ARG A 161 -3.32 14.37 -10.65
CA ARG A 161 -2.06 13.96 -11.27
C ARG A 161 -1.08 13.42 -10.21
N VAL A 162 -0.51 12.26 -10.48
CA VAL A 162 0.49 11.61 -9.64
C VAL A 162 1.85 11.61 -10.34
N GLY A 163 2.91 11.85 -9.57
CA GLY A 163 4.28 11.73 -10.05
C GLY A 163 4.81 10.30 -9.85
N GLN A 164 5.75 9.89 -10.70
CA GLN A 164 6.46 8.63 -10.59
C GLN A 164 7.10 8.49 -9.20
N GLY A 165 6.88 7.36 -8.51
CA GLY A 165 7.43 7.10 -7.18
C GLY A 165 6.82 7.90 -6.03
N ARG A 166 5.83 8.76 -6.29
CA ARG A 166 5.08 9.44 -5.24
C ARG A 166 4.34 8.40 -4.41
N ARG A 167 4.45 8.48 -3.09
CA ARG A 167 3.68 7.64 -2.16
C ARG A 167 2.20 7.91 -2.35
N CYS A 168 1.45 6.87 -2.71
CA CYS A 168 0.03 6.93 -3.01
C CYS A 168 -0.82 6.19 -1.97
N GLY A 169 -0.23 5.33 -1.14
CA GLY A 169 -0.98 4.57 -0.14
C GLY A 169 -0.17 3.75 0.85
N TYR A 170 -0.88 2.89 1.58
CA TYR A 170 -0.37 1.83 2.46
C TYR A 170 -1.42 0.72 2.64
#